data_AF-A0A9W8KEZ6-F1
#
_entry.id   AF-A0A9W8KEZ6-F1
#
_cell.length_a   1.000
_cell.length_b   1.000
_cell.length_c   1.000
_cell.angle_alpha   90.00
_cell.angle_beta   90.00
_cell.angle_gamma   90.00
#
_symmetry.space_group_name_H-M   'P 1'
#
loop_
_entity.id
_entity.type
_entity.pdbx_description
1 polymer ?
#
loop_
_entity_poly.entity_id
_entity_poly.type
_entity_poly.pdbx_seq_one_letter_code
_entity_poly.pdbx_strand_id
1 'polypeptide(L)'
;MAVLVLLGILLGIVALAVTARSPNYMLLTANTRPVCRSNGWELWPAYGAAIACTGLLFPALIAWIWSVHDPYGARTDTLICMVVAQVALVLFVLWQTVLDRVREYVSELVIVWLAVAVGHMSSVCWPLWRSARHQYQLANQPSQAGLSNSHKGPQLRRSLYWPLVGEFHRMMDDSKQRHLFLLFTAQFYSMAIPAFLDDFQMLKYKTIDALKQRIRSQSPAACCRNSQSSLCAKEAANVSVAGPLVPPEEARSPIPMLASVRKSLEDHALAAAAPVTKGIFESAMLALPPTSIDQNTRFPEAVKSSFASFTHTYFSTGSYMSINIPREVVEDIQSAIEENNVTLSVLDKAKDEVLFLLCTDVYSGYRKRTELRKAAS
;
A
#
# COMPACT_ATOMS: atom_id res chain seq x y z
N MET A 1 -8.90 14.72 -11.63
CA MET A 1 -7.76 15.48 -12.21
C MET A 1 -8.17 16.35 -13.38
N ALA A 2 -8.67 15.81 -14.51
CA ALA A 2 -9.04 16.62 -15.69
C ALA A 2 -10.02 17.78 -15.40
N VAL A 3 -11.06 17.56 -14.60
CA VAL A 3 -12.03 18.61 -14.22
C VAL A 3 -11.37 19.75 -13.42
N LEU A 4 -10.46 19.42 -12.51
CA LEU A 4 -9.73 20.43 -11.71
C LEU A 4 -8.77 21.24 -12.59
N VAL A 5 -8.13 20.59 -13.57
CA VAL A 5 -7.26 21.27 -14.54
C VAL A 5 -8.07 22.22 -15.42
N LEU A 6 -9.22 21.78 -15.94
CA LEU A 6 -10.12 22.62 -16.73
C LEU A 6 -10.66 23.81 -15.93
N LEU A 7 -11.02 23.59 -14.67
CA LEU A 7 -11.44 24.66 -13.76
C LEU A 7 -10.31 25.66 -13.52
N GLY A 8 -9.08 25.20 -13.31
CA GLY A 8 -7.89 26.05 -13.16
C GLY A 8 -7.61 26.88 -14.41
N ILE A 9 -7.72 26.28 -15.60
CA ILE A 9 -7.56 26.99 -16.88
C ILE A 9 -8.65 28.06 -17.05
N LEU A 10 -9.91 27.72 -16.75
CA LEU A 10 -11.03 28.67 -16.84
C LEU A 10 -10.81 29.86 -15.89
N LEU A 11 -10.42 29.61 -14.64
CA LEU A 11 -10.09 30.67 -13.68
C LEU A 11 -8.92 31.54 -14.17
N GLY A 12 -7.89 30.94 -14.78
CA GLY A 12 -6.79 31.66 -15.40
C GLY A 12 -7.22 32.56 -16.56
N ILE A 13 -8.09 32.07 -17.45
CA ILE A 13 -8.65 32.85 -18.57
C ILE A 13 -9.50 34.02 -18.04
N VAL A 14 -10.33 33.78 -17.03
CA VAL A 14 -11.14 34.84 -16.40
C VAL A 14 -10.24 35.89 -15.76
N ALA A 15 -9.20 35.48 -15.02
CA ALA A 15 -8.24 36.40 -14.42
C ALA A 15 -7.50 37.24 -15.47
N LEU A 16 -7.04 36.61 -16.57
CA LEU A 16 -6.42 37.31 -17.70
C LEU A 16 -7.39 38.29 -18.38
N ALA A 17 -8.64 37.89 -18.60
CA ALA A 17 -9.65 38.75 -19.22
C ALA A 17 -9.99 39.96 -18.33
N VAL A 18 -10.09 39.76 -17.00
CA VAL A 18 -10.29 40.84 -16.02
C VAL A 18 -9.09 41.79 -16.01
N THR A 19 -7.87 41.25 -16.02
CA THR A 19 -6.63 42.03 -16.03
C THR A 19 -6.49 42.85 -17.32
N ALA A 20 -6.84 42.27 -18.48
CA ALA A 20 -6.74 42.93 -19.77
C ALA A 20 -7.80 44.02 -19.99
N ARG A 21 -8.98 43.90 -19.36
CA ARG A 21 -10.10 44.85 -19.54
C ARG A 21 -10.21 45.91 -18.45
N SER A 22 -9.68 45.66 -17.26
CA SER A 22 -9.78 46.64 -16.20
C SER A 22 -8.67 47.68 -16.28
N PRO A 23 -9.01 48.98 -16.36
CA PRO A 23 -8.02 50.05 -16.29
C PRO A 23 -7.36 50.15 -14.90
N ASN A 24 -7.92 49.49 -13.88
CA ASN A 24 -7.43 49.52 -12.50
C ASN A 24 -6.33 48.48 -12.22
N TYR A 25 -6.16 47.46 -13.07
CA TYR A 25 -5.15 46.40 -12.92
C TYR A 25 -3.98 46.53 -13.91
N MET A 26 -3.82 47.68 -14.57
CA MET A 26 -2.56 47.97 -15.25
C MET A 26 -1.41 47.85 -14.23
N LEU A 27 -0.33 47.16 -14.62
CA LEU A 27 0.95 47.15 -13.91
C LEU A 27 1.48 48.59 -13.82
N LEU A 28 0.91 49.39 -12.92
CA LEU A 28 1.30 50.75 -12.67
C LEU A 28 2.67 50.68 -11.99
N THR A 29 3.64 51.28 -12.68
CA THR A 29 4.98 51.53 -12.20
C THR A 29 4.93 52.19 -10.81
N ALA A 30 5.87 51.82 -9.96
CA ALA A 30 5.87 51.88 -8.49
C ALA A 30 5.61 53.24 -7.78
N ASN A 31 5.13 54.28 -8.46
CA ASN A 31 5.12 55.65 -7.94
C ASN A 31 3.77 56.37 -7.95
N THR A 32 2.68 55.70 -8.31
CA THR A 32 1.33 56.24 -8.05
C THR A 32 0.62 55.28 -7.11
N ARG A 33 0.01 55.80 -6.03
CA ARG A 33 -0.93 55.04 -5.19
C ARG A 33 -2.32 55.25 -5.76
N PRO A 34 -2.77 54.51 -6.79
CA PRO A 34 -4.20 54.40 -7.00
C PRO A 34 -4.72 53.62 -5.80
N VAL A 35 -5.56 54.27 -5.01
CA VAL A 35 -6.45 53.58 -4.08
C VAL A 35 -7.32 52.68 -4.94
N CYS A 36 -6.96 51.41 -5.09
CA CYS A 36 -7.85 50.42 -5.67
C CYS A 36 -9.16 50.51 -4.88
N ARG A 37 -10.23 51.00 -5.52
CA ARG A 37 -11.55 51.03 -4.87
C ARG A 37 -11.87 49.60 -4.47
N SER A 38 -12.03 49.36 -3.18
CA SER A 38 -12.13 48.02 -2.56
C SER A 38 -13.30 47.16 -3.05
N ASN A 39 -14.19 47.70 -3.88
CA ASN A 39 -15.36 47.02 -4.44
C ASN A 39 -15.56 47.31 -5.94
N GLY A 40 -14.45 47.39 -6.69
CA GLY A 40 -14.51 47.41 -8.15
C GLY A 40 -15.26 46.18 -8.70
N TRP A 41 -15.94 46.34 -9.83
CA TRP A 41 -16.72 45.24 -10.42
C TRP A 41 -15.83 44.04 -10.82
N GLU A 42 -14.54 44.31 -10.97
CA GLU A 42 -13.48 43.36 -11.30
C GLU A 42 -13.30 42.24 -10.28
N LEU A 43 -13.70 42.48 -9.02
CA LEU A 43 -13.60 41.49 -7.95
C LEU A 43 -14.81 40.55 -7.89
N TRP A 44 -15.95 40.92 -8.51
CA TRP A 44 -17.17 40.09 -8.50
C TRP A 44 -16.97 38.68 -9.07
N PRO A 45 -16.24 38.46 -10.17
CA PRO A 45 -15.97 37.11 -10.65
C PRO A 45 -15.21 36.26 -9.63
N ALA A 46 -14.23 36.85 -8.92
CA ALA A 46 -13.47 36.15 -7.89
C ALA A 46 -14.35 35.82 -6.67
N TYR A 47 -15.19 36.76 -6.23
CA TYR A 47 -16.17 36.51 -5.16
C TYR A 47 -17.21 35.47 -5.56
N GLY A 48 -17.74 35.55 -6.78
CA GLY A 48 -18.69 34.56 -7.31
C GLY A 48 -18.08 33.16 -7.37
N ALA A 49 -16.83 33.04 -7.82
CA ALA A 49 -16.10 31.76 -7.80
C ALA A 49 -15.86 31.26 -6.37
N ALA A 50 -15.45 32.14 -5.45
CA ALA A 50 -15.27 31.77 -4.05
C ALA A 50 -16.56 31.26 -3.41
N ILE A 51 -17.68 31.96 -3.62
CA ILE A 51 -19.01 31.58 -3.13
C ILE A 51 -19.47 30.26 -3.76
N ALA A 52 -19.27 30.06 -5.06
CA ALA A 52 -19.62 28.79 -5.71
C ALA A 52 -18.78 27.62 -5.16
N CYS A 53 -17.48 27.84 -4.94
CA CYS A 53 -16.60 26.85 -4.35
C CYS A 53 -17.00 26.48 -2.92
N THR A 54 -17.32 27.46 -2.07
CA THR A 54 -17.74 27.21 -0.67
C THR A 54 -19.16 26.70 -0.54
N GLY A 55 -20.09 27.23 -1.33
CA GLY A 55 -21.50 26.90 -1.22
C GLY A 55 -21.89 25.59 -1.90
N LEU A 56 -21.18 25.20 -2.97
CA LEU A 56 -21.57 24.04 -3.79
C LEU A 56 -20.46 22.99 -3.88
N LEU A 57 -19.26 23.38 -4.32
CA LEU A 57 -18.20 22.41 -4.65
C LEU A 57 -17.67 21.70 -3.40
N PHE A 58 -17.25 22.44 -2.38
CA PHE A 58 -16.69 21.82 -1.18
C PHE A 58 -17.71 21.01 -0.38
N PRO A 59 -18.98 21.43 -0.18
CA PRO A 59 -19.99 20.58 0.44
C PRO A 59 -20.22 19.28 -0.33
N ALA A 60 -20.26 19.34 -1.66
CA ALA A 60 -20.36 18.13 -2.50
C ALA A 60 -19.14 17.21 -2.35
N LEU A 61 -17.92 17.78 -2.34
CA LEU A 61 -16.69 17.02 -2.10
C LEU A 61 -16.66 16.40 -0.69
N ILE A 62 -17.09 17.14 0.33
CA ILE A 62 -17.21 16.63 1.71
C ILE A 62 -18.20 15.47 1.73
N ALA A 63 -19.39 15.63 1.16
CA ALA A 63 -20.40 14.57 1.10
C ALA A 63 -19.88 13.32 0.36
N TRP A 64 -19.11 13.52 -0.72
CA TRP A 64 -18.49 12.43 -1.46
C TRP A 64 -17.39 11.72 -0.65
N ILE A 65 -16.46 12.48 -0.06
CA ILE A 65 -15.37 11.95 0.76
C ILE A 65 -15.89 11.29 2.04
N TRP A 66 -17.03 11.74 2.57
CA TRP A 66 -17.66 11.14 3.75
C TRP A 66 -17.96 9.65 3.55
N SER A 67 -18.29 9.25 2.33
CA SER A 67 -18.55 7.85 1.97
C SER A 67 -17.30 6.99 1.85
N VAL A 68 -16.14 7.60 1.58
CA VAL A 68 -14.85 6.90 1.50
C VAL A 68 -14.53 6.39 2.90
N HIS A 69 -14.15 5.14 3.04
CA HIS A 69 -13.70 4.59 4.30
C HIS A 69 -12.17 4.51 4.24
N ASP A 70 -11.49 5.20 5.15
CA ASP A 70 -10.04 5.22 5.21
C ASP A 70 -9.59 4.83 6.63
N PRO A 71 -8.82 3.74 6.78
CA PRO A 71 -8.32 3.27 8.08
C PRO A 71 -7.17 4.13 8.59
N TYR A 72 -6.46 4.84 7.71
CA TYR A 72 -5.28 5.61 8.07
C TYR A 72 -5.62 7.01 8.61
N GLY A 73 -6.90 7.40 8.55
CA GLY A 73 -7.37 8.67 9.08
C GLY A 73 -7.10 9.88 8.16
N ALA A 74 -6.47 9.70 7.00
CA ALA A 74 -6.27 10.74 6.01
C ALA A 74 -7.60 11.34 5.52
N ARG A 75 -8.69 10.56 5.50
CA ARG A 75 -10.04 11.08 5.30
C ARG A 75 -10.41 12.14 6.33
N THR A 76 -10.22 11.85 7.61
CA THR A 76 -10.57 12.79 8.70
C THR A 76 -9.73 14.06 8.59
N ASP A 77 -8.43 13.92 8.30
CA ASP A 77 -7.54 15.07 8.14
C ASP A 77 -7.93 15.93 6.92
N THR A 78 -8.29 15.28 5.81
CA THR A 78 -8.79 15.97 4.60
C THR A 78 -10.10 16.70 4.87
N LEU A 79 -11.04 16.07 5.59
CA LEU A 79 -12.31 16.70 5.96
C LEU A 79 -12.10 17.90 6.88
N ILE A 80 -11.23 17.79 7.89
CA ILE A 80 -10.86 18.91 8.77
C ILE A 80 -10.28 20.06 7.94
N CYS A 81 -9.34 19.75 7.03
CA CYS A 81 -8.72 20.75 6.16
C CYS A 81 -9.76 21.45 5.27
N MET A 82 -10.69 20.70 4.65
CA MET A 82 -11.76 21.26 3.83
C MET A 82 -12.72 22.15 4.63
N VAL A 83 -13.12 21.73 5.82
CA VAL A 83 -14.02 22.52 6.70
C VAL A 83 -13.33 23.80 7.15
N VAL A 84 -12.07 23.72 7.60
CA VAL A 84 -11.29 24.90 8.01
C VAL A 84 -11.11 25.86 6.83
N ALA A 85 -10.80 25.35 5.63
CA ALA A 85 -10.66 26.17 4.44
C ALA A 85 -11.96 26.90 4.08
N GLN A 86 -13.12 26.25 4.22
CA GLN A 86 -14.42 26.92 3.99
C GLN A 86 -14.66 28.05 4.99
N VAL A 87 -14.44 27.79 6.29
CA VAL A 87 -14.61 28.81 7.34
C VAL A 87 -13.68 29.99 7.07
N ALA A 88 -12.42 29.72 6.74
CA ALA A 88 -11.45 30.76 6.38
C ALA A 88 -11.87 31.57 5.15
N LEU A 89 -12.41 30.92 4.11
CA LEU A 89 -12.86 31.64 2.91
C LEU A 89 -14.08 32.52 3.20
N VAL A 90 -15.04 32.05 4.00
CA VAL A 90 -16.18 32.86 4.44
C VAL A 90 -15.71 34.07 5.25
N LEU A 91 -14.81 33.85 6.21
CA LEU A 91 -14.22 34.95 7.00
C LEU A 91 -13.46 35.93 6.11
N PHE A 92 -12.73 35.45 5.10
CA PHE A 92 -12.04 36.31 4.14
C PHE A 92 -13.01 37.18 3.34
N VAL A 93 -14.11 36.61 2.82
CA VAL A 93 -15.14 37.38 2.10
C VAL A 93 -15.80 38.41 3.01
N LEU A 94 -16.14 38.05 4.25
CA LEU A 94 -16.70 38.99 5.24
C LEU A 94 -15.69 40.10 5.59
N TRP A 95 -14.41 39.74 5.73
CA TRP A 95 -13.34 40.71 5.98
C TRP A 95 -13.24 41.75 4.86
N GLN A 96 -13.33 41.30 3.61
CA GLN A 96 -13.26 42.20 2.45
C GLN A 96 -14.48 43.10 2.29
N THR A 97 -15.66 42.61 2.64
CA THR A 97 -16.93 43.27 2.33
C THR A 97 -17.51 44.09 3.48
N VAL A 98 -17.27 43.69 4.72
CA VAL A 98 -17.92 44.27 5.91
C VAL A 98 -16.94 45.03 6.80
N LEU A 99 -15.66 44.64 6.84
CA LEU A 99 -14.68 45.10 7.84
C LEU A 99 -13.67 46.12 7.30
N ASP A 100 -14.13 47.10 6.51
CA ASP A 100 -13.26 48.10 5.89
C ASP A 100 -12.35 48.83 6.89
N ARG A 101 -12.87 49.19 8.08
CA ARG A 101 -12.09 49.89 9.13
C ARG A 101 -10.99 49.03 9.74
N VAL A 102 -11.20 47.72 9.86
CA VAL A 102 -10.21 46.82 10.48
C VAL A 102 -9.06 46.56 9.49
N ARG A 103 -9.36 46.58 8.19
CA ARG A 103 -8.38 46.40 7.11
C ARG A 103 -7.31 47.51 7.08
N GLU A 104 -7.59 48.68 7.65
CA GLU A 104 -6.58 49.74 7.81
C GLU A 104 -5.46 49.37 8.79
N TYR A 105 -5.77 48.51 9.76
CA TYR A 105 -4.83 48.13 10.82
C TYR A 105 -4.21 46.74 10.60
N VAL A 106 -4.95 45.83 9.95
CA VAL A 106 -4.56 44.43 9.81
C VAL A 106 -4.63 44.01 8.36
N SER A 107 -3.53 43.41 7.87
CA SER A 107 -3.44 42.90 6.50
C SER A 107 -4.48 41.81 6.24
N GLU A 108 -5.12 41.89 5.08
CA GLU A 108 -6.03 40.88 4.55
C GLU A 108 -5.43 39.47 4.46
N LEU A 109 -4.09 39.38 4.36
CA LEU A 109 -3.39 38.10 4.30
C LEU A 109 -3.45 37.33 5.62
N VAL A 110 -3.79 37.97 6.75
CA VAL A 110 -3.81 37.32 8.07
C VAL A 110 -4.73 36.08 8.10
N ILE A 111 -5.89 36.16 7.45
CA ILE A 111 -6.87 35.06 7.41
C ILE A 111 -6.33 33.91 6.56
N VAL A 112 -5.69 34.23 5.44
CA VAL A 112 -5.06 33.24 4.55
C VAL A 112 -3.93 32.52 5.30
N TRP A 113 -3.06 33.26 5.99
CA TRP A 113 -1.98 32.69 6.79
C TRP A 113 -2.49 31.80 7.92
N LEU A 114 -3.55 32.21 8.61
CA LEU A 114 -4.16 31.39 9.66
C LEU A 114 -4.71 30.08 9.10
N ALA A 115 -5.39 30.12 7.94
CA ALA A 115 -5.91 28.92 7.28
C ALA A 115 -4.78 27.96 6.85
N VAL A 116 -3.72 28.51 6.25
CA VAL A 116 -2.53 27.74 5.85
C VAL A 116 -1.85 27.12 7.08
N ALA A 117 -1.72 27.87 8.17
CA ALA A 117 -1.13 27.38 9.41
C ALA A 117 -1.94 26.22 10.00
N VAL A 118 -3.28 26.34 10.08
CA VAL A 118 -4.13 25.25 10.57
C VAL A 118 -4.04 24.04 9.64
N GLY A 119 -4.09 24.24 8.32
CA GLY A 119 -3.93 23.16 7.35
C GLY A 119 -2.60 22.43 7.47
N HIS A 120 -1.49 23.17 7.67
CA HIS A 120 -0.17 22.59 7.90
C HIS A 120 -0.09 21.85 9.24
N MET A 121 -0.67 22.42 10.31
CA MET A 121 -0.71 21.77 11.62
C MET A 121 -1.50 20.46 11.59
N SER A 122 -2.64 20.43 10.90
CA SER A 122 -3.48 19.23 10.81
C SER A 122 -2.93 18.17 9.85
N SER A 123 -2.32 18.56 8.72
CA SER A 123 -1.87 17.59 7.70
C SER A 123 -0.42 17.13 7.87
N VAL A 124 0.43 17.94 8.51
CA VAL A 124 1.87 17.64 8.65
C VAL A 124 2.23 17.45 10.12
N CYS A 125 2.03 18.48 10.95
CA CYS A 125 2.54 18.45 12.32
C CYS A 125 1.83 17.41 13.19
N TRP A 126 0.51 17.27 13.08
CA TRP A 126 -0.25 16.33 13.90
C TRP A 126 0.04 14.86 13.56
N PRO A 127 0.03 14.42 12.27
CA PRO A 127 0.43 13.06 11.92
C PRO A 127 1.89 12.76 12.30
N LEU A 128 2.81 13.71 12.11
CA LEU A 128 4.21 13.55 12.51
C LEU A 128 4.36 13.43 14.03
N TRP A 129 3.68 14.28 14.81
CA TRP A 129 3.71 14.20 16.27
C TRP A 129 3.11 12.89 16.77
N ARG A 130 1.99 12.44 16.18
CA ARG A 130 1.36 11.16 16.50
C ARG A 130 2.29 9.99 16.16
N SER A 131 2.96 10.03 15.00
CA SER A 131 3.94 9.02 14.59
C SER A 131 5.15 9.01 15.53
N ALA A 132 5.72 10.16 15.85
CA ALA A 132 6.84 10.31 16.78
C ALA A 132 6.48 9.84 18.19
N ARG A 133 5.28 10.17 18.68
CA ARG A 133 4.78 9.69 19.98
C ARG A 133 4.60 8.17 19.97
N HIS A 134 4.09 7.59 18.89
CA HIS A 134 3.94 6.15 18.75
C HIS A 134 5.31 5.45 18.73
N GLN A 135 6.28 5.98 17.98
CA GLN A 135 7.66 5.48 18.00
C GLN A 135 8.29 5.60 19.40
N TYR A 136 8.11 6.74 20.07
CA TYR A 136 8.57 6.93 21.44
C TYR A 136 7.92 5.94 22.40
N GLN A 137 6.62 5.65 22.25
CA GLN A 137 5.94 4.63 23.05
C GLN A 137 6.46 3.22 22.76
N LEU A 138 6.83 2.90 21.52
CA LEU A 138 7.45 1.62 21.18
C LEU A 138 8.89 1.50 21.74
N ALA A 139 9.64 2.61 21.74
CA ALA A 139 11.01 2.65 22.27
C ALA A 139 11.07 2.65 23.80
N ASN A 140 10.11 3.31 24.46
CA ASN A 140 10.02 3.38 25.93
C ASN A 140 9.04 2.39 26.53
N GLN A 141 8.31 1.63 25.72
CA GLN A 141 7.78 0.37 26.22
C GLN A 141 9.01 -0.35 26.74
N PRO A 142 9.12 -0.59 28.06
CA PRO A 142 10.26 -1.28 28.60
C PRO A 142 10.30 -2.55 27.79
N SER A 143 11.34 -2.68 26.96
CA SER A 143 11.76 -3.96 26.44
C SER A 143 11.56 -4.88 27.63
N GLN A 144 10.79 -5.94 27.50
CA GLN A 144 10.76 -6.99 28.53
C GLN A 144 12.15 -7.66 28.57
N ALA A 145 13.22 -6.88 28.60
CA ALA A 145 14.63 -7.15 28.78
C ALA A 145 14.93 -7.62 30.21
N GLY A 146 13.94 -7.67 31.10
CA GLY A 146 13.99 -8.46 32.33
C GLY A 146 13.71 -9.95 32.10
N LEU A 147 13.15 -10.34 30.95
CA LEU A 147 12.90 -11.72 30.56
C LEU A 147 13.38 -11.91 29.10
N SER A 148 14.69 -12.13 28.99
CA SER A 148 15.29 -13.04 28.01
C SER A 148 15.90 -12.43 26.73
N ASN A 149 17.21 -12.19 26.81
CA ASN A 149 18.15 -12.33 25.69
C ASN A 149 18.26 -13.79 25.17
N SER A 150 17.49 -14.76 25.70
CA SER A 150 17.30 -16.05 25.04
C SER A 150 16.20 -15.89 23.99
N HIS A 151 16.60 -15.78 22.71
CA HIS A 151 15.92 -16.11 21.44
C HIS A 151 14.37 -16.34 21.39
N LYS A 152 13.58 -15.73 22.27
CA LYS A 152 12.12 -15.94 22.43
C LYS A 152 11.27 -14.69 22.19
N GLY A 153 11.85 -13.54 21.84
CA GLY A 153 11.11 -12.57 21.01
C GLY A 153 11.26 -13.06 19.59
N PRO A 154 10.23 -13.50 18.84
CA PRO A 154 8.81 -13.11 18.76
C PRO A 154 7.75 -14.14 19.27
N GLN A 155 8.12 -15.12 20.10
CA GLN A 155 7.20 -16.19 20.54
C GLN A 155 6.06 -15.69 21.45
N LEU A 156 6.31 -14.69 22.30
CA LEU A 156 5.27 -14.17 23.20
C LEU A 156 4.17 -13.44 22.42
N ARG A 157 4.54 -12.63 21.41
CA ARG A 157 3.58 -11.99 20.50
C ARG A 157 2.77 -13.04 19.76
N ARG A 158 3.42 -14.09 19.22
CA ARG A 158 2.74 -15.22 18.56
C ARG A 158 1.58 -15.78 19.36
N SER A 159 1.74 -15.97 20.67
CA SER A 159 0.69 -16.56 21.51
C SER A 159 -0.61 -15.75 21.51
N LEU A 160 -0.54 -14.42 21.43
CA LEU A 160 -1.71 -13.53 21.51
C LEU A 160 -2.55 -13.55 20.23
N TYR A 161 -1.91 -13.64 19.06
CA TYR A 161 -2.62 -13.65 17.78
C TYR A 161 -2.74 -15.04 17.16
N TRP A 162 -2.17 -16.09 17.76
CA TRP A 162 -2.25 -17.47 17.26
C TRP A 162 -3.68 -17.96 16.98
N PRO A 163 -4.69 -17.69 17.85
CA PRO A 163 -6.07 -18.05 17.54
C PRO A 163 -6.56 -17.37 16.25
N LEU A 164 -6.16 -16.11 16.06
CA LEU A 164 -6.48 -15.30 14.89
C LEU A 164 -5.79 -15.84 13.63
N VAL A 165 -4.55 -16.34 13.74
CA VAL A 165 -3.83 -16.99 12.61
C VAL A 165 -4.58 -18.22 12.14
N GLY A 166 -5.11 -19.03 13.06
CA GLY A 166 -5.89 -20.22 12.71
C GLY A 166 -7.18 -19.88 11.95
N GLU A 167 -7.91 -18.86 12.41
CA GLU A 167 -9.10 -18.35 11.71
C GLU A 167 -8.74 -17.73 10.35
N PHE A 168 -7.68 -16.92 10.31
CA PHE A 168 -7.18 -16.31 9.09
C PHE A 168 -6.78 -17.36 8.06
N HIS A 169 -6.10 -18.42 8.48
CA HIS A 169 -5.70 -19.51 7.59
C HIS A 169 -6.92 -20.20 6.97
N ARG A 170 -7.92 -20.55 7.79
CA ARG A 170 -9.19 -21.13 7.30
C ARG A 170 -9.91 -20.20 6.31
N MET A 171 -9.87 -18.89 6.56
CA MET A 171 -10.43 -17.89 5.64
C MET A 171 -9.64 -17.82 4.33
N MET A 172 -8.31 -17.94 4.39
CA MET A 172 -7.46 -17.96 3.19
C MET A 172 -7.63 -19.24 2.36
N ASP A 173 -7.98 -20.36 2.99
CA ASP A 173 -8.25 -21.63 2.31
C ASP A 173 -9.61 -21.63 1.58
N ASP A 174 -10.58 -20.82 2.04
CA ASP A 174 -11.84 -20.59 1.33
C ASP A 174 -11.65 -19.54 0.23
N SER A 175 -11.71 -19.97 -1.04
CA SER A 175 -11.49 -19.11 -2.21
C SER A 175 -12.41 -17.90 -2.27
N LYS A 176 -13.67 -18.03 -1.83
CA LYS A 176 -14.65 -16.95 -1.79
C LYS A 176 -14.31 -15.96 -0.68
N GLN A 177 -14.06 -16.45 0.53
CA GLN A 177 -13.70 -15.58 1.67
C GLN A 177 -12.38 -14.85 1.41
N ARG A 178 -11.37 -15.54 0.89
CA ARG A 178 -10.11 -14.94 0.46
C ARG A 178 -10.34 -13.86 -0.59
N HIS A 179 -11.19 -14.08 -1.59
CA HIS A 179 -11.49 -13.05 -2.59
C HIS A 179 -12.14 -11.80 -1.97
N LEU A 180 -13.11 -11.98 -1.07
CA LEU A 180 -13.72 -10.87 -0.34
C LEU A 180 -12.71 -10.14 0.55
N PHE A 181 -11.80 -10.87 1.20
CA PHE A 181 -10.71 -10.30 1.97
C PHE A 181 -9.75 -9.49 1.09
N LEU A 182 -9.37 -9.99 -0.08
CA LEU A 182 -8.51 -9.26 -1.01
C LEU A 182 -9.18 -7.98 -1.52
N LEU A 183 -10.47 -8.03 -1.89
CA LEU A 183 -11.24 -6.84 -2.26
C LEU A 183 -11.29 -5.83 -1.11
N PHE A 184 -11.45 -6.31 0.13
CA PHE A 184 -11.35 -5.48 1.31
C PHE A 184 -9.96 -4.82 1.41
N THR A 185 -8.87 -5.58 1.33
CA THR A 185 -7.51 -5.02 1.42
C THR A 185 -7.20 -4.03 0.29
N ALA A 186 -7.73 -4.26 -0.91
CA ALA A 186 -7.63 -3.37 -2.05
C ALA A 186 -8.32 -2.03 -1.80
N GLN A 187 -9.51 -2.07 -1.20
CA GLN A 187 -10.28 -0.88 -0.84
C GLN A 187 -9.57 -0.02 0.22
N PHE A 188 -8.76 -0.64 1.08
CA PHE A 188 -8.10 0.01 2.21
C PHE A 188 -6.60 0.24 2.00
N TYR A 189 -6.12 0.26 0.74
CA TYR A 189 -4.72 0.49 0.38
C TYR A 189 -3.72 -0.43 1.10
N SER A 190 -4.17 -1.59 1.59
CA SER A 190 -3.34 -2.57 2.30
C SER A 190 -2.99 -3.77 1.43
N MET A 191 -3.03 -3.63 0.10
CA MET A 191 -2.85 -4.75 -0.85
C MET A 191 -1.42 -5.32 -0.85
N ALA A 192 -0.41 -4.51 -0.47
CA ALA A 192 0.98 -4.95 -0.43
C ALA A 192 1.20 -6.13 0.53
N ILE A 193 0.49 -6.16 1.66
CA ILE A 193 0.65 -7.18 2.71
C ILE A 193 0.14 -8.57 2.26
N PRO A 194 -1.09 -8.75 1.74
CA PRO A 194 -1.52 -10.03 1.19
C PRO A 194 -0.76 -10.38 -0.11
N ALA A 195 -0.40 -9.41 -0.95
CA ALA A 195 0.41 -9.66 -2.14
C ALA A 195 1.79 -10.24 -1.79
N PHE A 196 2.42 -9.73 -0.72
CA PHE A 196 3.65 -10.30 -0.17
C PHE A 196 3.50 -11.79 0.13
N LEU A 197 2.41 -12.21 0.78
CA LEU A 197 2.21 -13.62 1.12
C LEU A 197 2.06 -14.49 -0.11
N ASP A 198 1.33 -14.02 -1.12
CA ASP A 198 1.12 -14.74 -2.38
C ASP A 198 2.46 -14.90 -3.13
N ASP A 199 3.25 -13.84 -3.25
CA ASP A 199 4.57 -13.89 -3.87
C ASP A 199 5.57 -14.71 -3.05
N PHE A 200 5.46 -14.68 -1.73
CA PHE A 200 6.26 -15.51 -0.83
C PHE A 200 5.95 -17.00 -1.02
N GLN A 201 4.66 -17.37 -1.18
CA GLN A 201 4.29 -18.76 -1.53
C GLN A 201 4.85 -19.17 -2.88
N MET A 202 4.79 -18.27 -3.87
CA MET A 202 5.34 -18.54 -5.21
C MET A 202 6.85 -18.77 -5.15
N LEU A 203 7.58 -17.91 -4.43
CA LEU A 203 9.02 -18.04 -4.21
C LEU A 203 9.34 -19.36 -3.49
N LYS A 204 8.54 -19.73 -2.50
CA LYS A 204 8.66 -20.98 -1.75
C LYS A 204 8.52 -22.20 -2.65
N TYR A 205 7.50 -22.26 -3.51
CA TYR A 205 7.30 -23.40 -4.42
C TYR A 205 8.44 -23.52 -5.43
N LYS A 206 8.83 -22.41 -6.06
CA LYS A 206 10.00 -22.38 -6.97
C LYS A 206 11.26 -22.90 -6.29
N THR A 207 11.48 -22.51 -5.03
CA THR A 207 12.62 -22.96 -4.23
C THR A 207 12.58 -24.47 -3.97
N ILE A 208 11.44 -24.99 -3.53
CA ILE A 208 11.27 -26.42 -3.26
C ILE A 208 11.45 -27.25 -4.54
N ASP A 209 10.89 -26.80 -5.66
CA ASP A 209 11.02 -27.52 -6.93
C ASP A 209 12.45 -27.50 -7.48
N ALA A 210 13.15 -26.37 -7.37
CA ALA A 210 14.57 -26.29 -7.72
C ALA A 210 15.43 -27.23 -6.85
N LEU A 211 15.13 -27.33 -5.55
CA LEU A 211 15.79 -28.28 -4.65
C LEU A 211 15.48 -29.74 -5.02
N LYS A 212 14.22 -30.07 -5.34
CA LYS A 212 13.82 -31.40 -5.83
C LYS A 212 14.60 -31.79 -7.08
N GLN A 213 14.73 -30.86 -8.04
CA GLN A 213 15.49 -31.10 -9.27
C GLN A 213 16.97 -31.36 -8.99
N ARG A 214 17.57 -30.58 -8.08
CA ARG A 214 18.96 -30.77 -7.65
C ARG A 214 19.20 -32.12 -6.97
N ILE A 215 18.29 -32.57 -6.10
CA ILE A 215 18.40 -33.87 -5.42
C ILE A 215 18.25 -35.01 -6.44
N ARG A 216 17.31 -34.87 -7.39
CA ARG A 216 17.12 -35.86 -8.47
C ARG A 216 18.36 -35.99 -9.36
N SER A 217 19.05 -34.88 -9.67
CA SER A 217 20.25 -34.91 -10.50
C SER A 217 21.49 -35.46 -9.78
N GLN A 218 21.53 -35.40 -8.44
CA GLN A 218 22.62 -35.96 -7.64
C GLN A 218 22.45 -37.45 -7.32
N SER A 219 21.25 -38.03 -7.52
CA SER A 219 21.01 -39.44 -7.20
C SER A 219 21.76 -40.37 -8.17
N PRO A 220 22.74 -41.16 -7.69
CA PRO A 220 23.58 -42.01 -8.54
C PRO A 220 22.82 -43.15 -9.23
N ALA A 221 21.57 -43.44 -8.82
CA ALA A 221 20.71 -44.45 -9.44
C ALA A 221 20.32 -44.13 -10.90
N ALA A 222 20.54 -42.91 -11.38
CA ALA A 222 20.30 -42.53 -12.77
C ALA A 222 21.38 -43.06 -13.74
N CYS A 223 22.57 -43.46 -13.27
CA CYS A 223 23.66 -43.90 -14.16
C CYS A 223 23.46 -45.30 -14.77
N CYS A 224 22.62 -46.17 -14.19
CA CYS A 224 22.47 -47.55 -14.68
C CYS A 224 21.32 -47.77 -15.68
N ARG A 225 20.57 -46.72 -16.08
CA ARG A 225 19.41 -46.87 -16.98
C ARG A 225 19.64 -46.45 -18.43
N ASN A 226 20.81 -45.88 -18.75
CA ASN A 226 21.10 -45.35 -20.08
C ASN A 226 21.81 -46.33 -21.05
N SER A 227 22.00 -47.59 -20.68
CA SER A 227 22.64 -48.58 -21.56
C SER A 227 21.68 -49.39 -22.44
N GLN A 228 20.36 -49.10 -22.46
CA GLN A 228 19.39 -49.91 -23.24
C GLN A 228 18.43 -49.17 -24.19
N SER A 229 18.47 -47.84 -24.34
CA SER A 229 17.49 -47.14 -25.20
C SER A 229 18.10 -46.41 -26.41
N SER A 230 18.97 -47.06 -27.18
CA SER A 230 19.44 -46.55 -28.48
C SER A 230 18.58 -46.99 -29.67
N LEU A 231 17.38 -47.52 -29.44
CA LEU A 231 16.49 -48.05 -30.48
C LEU A 231 15.05 -47.60 -30.22
N CYS A 232 14.75 -46.32 -30.44
CA CYS A 232 13.44 -45.78 -30.83
C CYS A 232 13.50 -44.24 -30.83
N ALA A 233 14.31 -43.69 -31.74
CA ALA A 233 14.24 -42.28 -32.10
C ALA A 233 13.68 -42.20 -33.52
N LYS A 234 12.35 -42.19 -33.63
CA LYS A 234 11.61 -41.66 -34.77
C LYS A 234 10.18 -41.38 -34.30
N GLU A 235 9.71 -40.20 -34.70
CA GLU A 235 8.30 -39.85 -34.96
C GLU A 235 7.58 -38.90 -33.96
N ALA A 236 6.85 -37.96 -34.57
CA ALA A 236 6.05 -36.84 -34.03
C ALA A 236 6.85 -35.60 -33.56
N ALA A 237 7.15 -34.57 -34.38
CA ALA A 237 6.36 -33.78 -35.35
C ALA A 237 5.23 -32.93 -34.72
N ASN A 238 5.45 -31.62 -34.76
CA ASN A 238 4.49 -30.51 -34.88
C ASN A 238 3.16 -30.57 -34.12
N VAL A 239 3.09 -29.81 -33.03
CA VAL A 239 1.82 -29.24 -32.53
C VAL A 239 1.94 -27.71 -32.57
N SER A 240 1.41 -27.13 -33.65
CA SER A 240 1.15 -25.69 -33.75
C SER A 240 -0.16 -25.40 -33.00
N VAL A 241 -0.07 -24.65 -31.90
CA VAL A 241 -1.23 -24.23 -31.12
C VAL A 241 -1.72 -22.89 -31.65
N ALA A 242 -2.73 -22.92 -32.52
CA ALA A 242 -3.55 -21.75 -32.84
C ALA A 242 -4.57 -21.57 -31.70
N GLY A 243 -4.38 -20.51 -30.90
CA GLY A 243 -5.31 -20.13 -29.84
C GLY A 243 -6.53 -19.37 -30.40
N PRO A 244 -7.75 -19.61 -29.88
CA PRO A 244 -8.95 -18.90 -30.32
C PRO A 244 -8.99 -17.45 -29.82
N LEU A 245 -9.54 -16.57 -30.66
CA LEU A 245 -9.88 -15.18 -30.34
C LEU A 245 -10.83 -15.13 -29.13
N VAL A 246 -10.40 -14.43 -28.08
CA VAL A 246 -11.19 -14.13 -26.88
C VAL A 246 -12.18 -12.98 -27.21
N PRO A 247 -13.47 -13.10 -26.86
CA PRO A 247 -14.48 -12.06 -27.08
C PRO A 247 -14.28 -10.82 -26.18
N PRO A 248 -14.87 -9.67 -26.55
CA PRO A 248 -14.58 -8.39 -25.91
C PRO A 248 -15.29 -8.25 -24.56
N GLU A 249 -14.48 -8.11 -23.52
CA GLU A 249 -14.54 -7.00 -22.55
C GLU A 249 -15.91 -6.73 -21.88
N GLU A 250 -16.31 -7.63 -20.97
CA GLU A 250 -17.30 -7.32 -19.92
C GLU A 250 -16.57 -7.00 -18.60
N ALA A 251 -16.85 -5.80 -18.07
CA ALA A 251 -16.49 -5.27 -16.76
C ALA A 251 -15.04 -5.57 -16.30
N ARG A 252 -14.12 -4.63 -16.61
CA ARG A 252 -12.76 -4.57 -16.05
C ARG A 252 -12.83 -4.56 -14.52
N SER A 253 -12.75 -5.74 -13.91
CA SER A 253 -12.43 -5.85 -12.49
C SER A 253 -11.07 -5.16 -12.31
N PRO A 254 -10.89 -4.27 -11.32
CA PRO A 254 -9.69 -3.45 -11.19
C PRO A 254 -8.40 -4.22 -10.90
N ILE A 255 -8.40 -5.56 -10.91
CA ILE A 255 -7.24 -6.37 -10.54
C ILE A 255 -7.05 -7.61 -11.45
N PRO A 256 -6.85 -7.44 -12.77
CA PRO A 256 -6.58 -8.57 -13.67
C PRO A 256 -5.23 -9.24 -13.37
N MET A 257 -4.26 -8.53 -12.80
CA MET A 257 -2.92 -9.04 -12.53
C MET A 257 -2.89 -10.09 -11.41
N LEU A 258 -3.74 -9.97 -10.38
CA LEU A 258 -3.80 -10.98 -9.31
C LEU A 258 -4.47 -12.27 -9.76
N ALA A 259 -5.36 -12.23 -10.76
CA ALA A 259 -6.14 -13.40 -11.17
C ALA A 259 -5.30 -14.47 -11.89
N SER A 260 -4.30 -14.08 -12.71
CA SER A 260 -3.49 -15.04 -13.46
C SER A 260 -2.46 -15.76 -12.59
N VAL A 261 -1.79 -15.03 -11.70
CA VAL A 261 -0.83 -15.58 -10.73
C VAL A 261 -1.52 -16.58 -9.78
N ARG A 262 -2.79 -16.33 -9.47
CA ARG A 262 -3.59 -17.11 -8.51
C ARG A 262 -3.93 -18.51 -8.97
N LYS A 263 -4.39 -18.71 -10.21
CA LYS A 263 -4.70 -20.06 -10.72
C LYS A 263 -3.47 -20.98 -10.65
N SER A 264 -2.30 -20.43 -10.97
CA SER A 264 -1.04 -21.18 -10.89
C SER A 264 -0.68 -21.63 -9.47
N LEU A 265 -1.17 -20.96 -8.42
CA LEU A 265 -0.85 -21.27 -7.03
C LEU A 265 -1.75 -22.36 -6.46
N GLU A 266 -3.05 -22.33 -6.81
CA GLU A 266 -4.06 -23.28 -6.31
C GLU A 266 -3.88 -24.67 -6.93
N ASP A 267 -3.43 -24.76 -8.19
CA ASP A 267 -3.20 -26.03 -8.88
C ASP A 267 -1.87 -26.72 -8.52
N HIS A 268 -1.02 -26.06 -7.72
CA HIS A 268 0.29 -26.60 -7.39
C HIS A 268 0.16 -27.73 -6.37
N ALA A 269 0.64 -28.93 -6.69
CA ALA A 269 0.61 -30.09 -5.79
C ALA A 269 1.30 -29.87 -4.42
N LEU A 270 2.09 -28.79 -4.29
CA LEU A 270 2.76 -28.39 -3.05
C LEU A 270 1.89 -27.54 -2.12
N ALA A 271 0.78 -26.97 -2.63
CA ALA A 271 -0.07 -26.08 -1.84
C ALA A 271 -0.68 -26.77 -0.62
N ALA A 272 -1.05 -28.04 -0.76
CA ALA A 272 -1.55 -28.85 0.36
C ALA A 272 -0.46 -29.22 1.39
N ALA A 273 0.80 -29.30 0.96
CA ALA A 273 1.91 -29.78 1.81
C ALA A 273 2.64 -28.65 2.54
N ALA A 274 2.53 -27.41 2.06
CA ALA A 274 3.32 -26.28 2.55
C ALA A 274 2.41 -25.08 2.87
N PRO A 275 1.77 -25.05 4.05
CA PRO A 275 0.82 -23.99 4.40
C PRO A 275 1.49 -22.62 4.46
N VAL A 276 0.70 -21.56 4.29
CA VAL A 276 1.19 -20.16 4.22
C VAL A 276 1.94 -19.72 5.48
N THR A 277 1.56 -20.30 6.61
CA THR A 277 2.16 -20.01 7.93
C THR A 277 3.59 -20.51 8.06
N LYS A 278 3.99 -21.51 7.26
CA LYS A 278 5.31 -22.15 7.32
C LYS A 278 6.32 -21.42 6.44
N GLY A 279 7.53 -21.29 6.98
CA GLY A 279 8.69 -20.73 6.28
C GLY A 279 9.12 -21.55 5.06
N ILE A 280 10.06 -21.01 4.28
CA ILE A 280 10.61 -21.73 3.11
C ILE A 280 11.41 -22.94 3.59
N PHE A 281 12.27 -22.75 4.59
CA PHE A 281 13.06 -23.82 5.20
C PHE A 281 12.17 -24.94 5.76
N GLU A 282 11.19 -24.60 6.62
CA GLU A 282 10.28 -25.59 7.21
C GLU A 282 9.49 -26.36 6.15
N SER A 283 9.04 -25.67 5.09
CA SER A 283 8.29 -26.31 4.01
C SER A 283 9.19 -27.22 3.16
N ALA A 284 10.46 -26.86 2.96
CA ALA A 284 11.43 -27.72 2.29
C ALA A 284 11.71 -28.99 3.11
N MET A 285 11.84 -28.89 4.45
CA MET A 285 11.99 -30.05 5.32
C MET A 285 10.80 -31.02 5.27
N LEU A 286 9.58 -30.50 5.11
CA LEU A 286 8.37 -31.32 4.97
C LEU A 286 8.26 -31.97 3.59
N ALA A 287 8.75 -31.31 2.54
CA ALA A 287 8.58 -31.74 1.15
C ALA A 287 9.74 -32.59 0.61
N LEU A 288 10.88 -32.62 1.31
CA LEU A 288 12.13 -33.26 0.87
C LEU A 288 12.65 -34.26 1.91
N PRO A 289 13.50 -35.22 1.52
CA PRO A 289 14.13 -36.13 2.48
C PRO A 289 14.90 -35.36 3.58
N PRO A 290 14.75 -35.72 4.87
CA PRO A 290 15.37 -34.98 5.99
C PRO A 290 16.90 -34.83 5.90
N THR A 291 17.57 -35.74 5.20
CA THR A 291 19.03 -35.73 5.02
C THR A 291 19.51 -34.72 4.00
N SER A 292 18.61 -34.11 3.21
CA SER A 292 18.97 -33.25 2.08
C SER A 292 18.97 -31.75 2.41
N ILE A 293 18.38 -31.35 3.54
CA ILE A 293 18.17 -29.95 3.91
C ILE A 293 18.66 -29.72 5.34
N ASP A 294 19.49 -28.70 5.52
CA ASP A 294 20.01 -28.22 6.81
C ASP A 294 19.78 -26.69 6.95
N GLN A 295 20.03 -26.14 8.15
CA GLN A 295 19.84 -24.71 8.41
C GLN A 295 20.76 -23.80 7.57
N ASN A 296 21.88 -24.35 7.09
CA ASN A 296 22.85 -23.65 6.26
C ASN A 296 22.56 -23.81 4.76
N THR A 297 21.47 -24.48 4.40
CA THR A 297 21.10 -24.70 3.02
C THR A 297 20.80 -23.35 2.39
N ARG A 298 21.51 -23.05 1.29
CA ARG A 298 21.38 -21.81 0.54
C ARG A 298 20.28 -21.91 -0.51
N PHE A 299 19.75 -20.75 -0.91
CA PHE A 299 18.84 -20.68 -2.05
C PHE A 299 19.48 -21.25 -3.34
N PRO A 300 18.74 -22.06 -4.13
CA PRO A 300 19.20 -22.53 -5.43
C PRO A 300 19.47 -21.38 -6.40
N GLU A 301 20.51 -21.51 -7.24
CA GLU A 301 20.90 -20.49 -8.22
C GLU A 301 19.74 -20.10 -9.16
N ALA A 302 18.96 -21.10 -9.61
CA ALA A 302 17.81 -20.92 -10.48
C ALA A 302 16.72 -19.99 -9.89
N VAL A 303 16.71 -19.75 -8.58
CA VAL A 303 15.69 -18.98 -7.87
C VAL A 303 16.21 -17.61 -7.41
N LYS A 304 17.53 -17.36 -7.47
CA LYS A 304 18.14 -16.11 -6.98
C LYS A 304 17.56 -14.85 -7.64
N SER A 305 17.25 -14.89 -8.95
CA SER A 305 16.63 -13.75 -9.64
C SER A 305 15.21 -13.46 -9.13
N SER A 306 14.42 -14.51 -8.85
CA SER A 306 13.09 -14.36 -8.24
C SER A 306 13.19 -13.86 -6.81
N PHE A 307 14.18 -14.33 -6.04
CA PHE A 307 14.47 -13.84 -4.70
C PHE A 307 14.85 -12.35 -4.71
N ALA A 308 15.76 -11.93 -5.58
CA ALA A 308 16.17 -10.52 -5.69
C ALA A 308 15.01 -9.60 -6.12
N SER A 309 14.17 -10.04 -7.05
CA SER A 309 12.96 -9.32 -7.45
C SER A 309 11.98 -9.18 -6.27
N PHE A 310 11.79 -10.26 -5.51
CA PHE A 310 10.96 -10.27 -4.31
C PHE A 310 11.48 -9.29 -3.26
N THR A 311 12.78 -9.34 -2.94
CA THR A 311 13.35 -8.45 -1.93
C THR A 311 13.32 -6.99 -2.36
N HIS A 312 13.59 -6.70 -3.63
CA HIS A 312 13.48 -5.35 -4.16
C HIS A 312 12.03 -4.82 -4.08
N THR A 313 11.06 -5.64 -4.44
CA THR A 313 9.64 -5.25 -4.44
C THR A 313 9.14 -4.91 -3.04
N TYR A 314 9.52 -5.67 -2.02
CA TYR A 314 8.92 -5.56 -0.69
C TYR A 314 9.80 -4.87 0.35
N PHE A 315 11.13 -4.83 0.18
CA PHE A 315 12.06 -4.31 1.19
C PHE A 315 12.89 -3.10 0.72
N SER A 316 12.91 -2.75 -0.57
CA SER A 316 13.64 -1.55 -1.02
C SER A 316 12.92 -0.27 -0.60
N THR A 317 13.71 0.69 -0.08
CA THR A 317 13.24 2.05 0.19
C THR A 317 12.76 2.71 -1.09
N GLY A 318 11.50 3.13 -1.13
CA GLY A 318 10.87 3.77 -2.29
C GLY A 318 10.10 2.81 -3.21
N SER A 319 10.10 1.51 -2.92
CA SER A 319 9.15 0.61 -3.59
C SER A 319 7.71 0.96 -3.19
N TYR A 320 6.81 1.01 -4.18
CA TYR A 320 5.38 1.23 -3.98
C TYR A 320 4.68 0.05 -3.27
N MET A 321 5.34 -1.11 -3.20
CA MET A 321 4.90 -2.30 -2.44
C MET A 321 5.74 -2.54 -1.19
N SER A 322 6.55 -1.55 -0.77
CA SER A 322 7.34 -1.69 0.45
C SER A 322 6.43 -1.95 1.66
N ILE A 323 6.76 -2.99 2.42
CA ILE A 323 6.02 -3.38 3.62
C ILE A 323 6.65 -2.74 4.85
N ASN A 324 5.79 -2.27 5.76
CA ASN A 324 6.22 -1.61 6.98
C ASN A 324 6.55 -2.63 8.07
N ILE A 325 7.74 -3.23 8.01
CA ILE A 325 8.27 -4.16 9.03
C ILE A 325 9.46 -3.53 9.78
N PRO A 326 9.85 -4.06 10.96
CA PRO A 326 10.96 -3.51 11.73
C PRO A 326 12.26 -3.43 10.91
N ARG A 327 12.98 -2.32 11.06
CA ARG A 327 14.17 -2.01 10.26
C ARG A 327 15.27 -3.07 10.43
N GLU A 328 15.40 -3.63 11.63
CA GLU A 328 16.39 -4.66 11.94
C GLU A 328 16.17 -5.92 11.08
N VAL A 329 14.91 -6.27 10.78
CA VAL A 329 14.59 -7.41 9.91
C VAL A 329 15.01 -7.16 8.47
N VAL A 330 14.84 -5.93 7.99
CA VAL A 330 15.25 -5.53 6.64
C VAL A 330 16.77 -5.50 6.54
N GLU A 331 17.46 -4.97 7.54
CA GLU A 331 18.92 -4.95 7.62
C GLU A 331 19.50 -6.38 7.67
N ASP A 332 18.92 -7.29 8.47
CA ASP A 332 19.31 -8.72 8.49
C ASP A 332 19.25 -9.36 7.09
N ILE A 333 18.19 -9.07 6.32
CA ILE A 333 18.03 -9.59 4.95
C ILE A 333 19.04 -8.95 3.99
N GLN A 334 19.26 -7.64 4.09
CA GLN A 334 20.21 -6.91 3.24
C GLN A 334 21.64 -7.38 3.49
N SER A 335 22.06 -7.53 4.75
CA SER A 335 23.39 -8.06 5.10
C SER A 335 23.58 -9.49 4.56
N ALA A 336 22.58 -10.36 4.68
CA ALA A 336 22.65 -11.71 4.11
C ALA A 336 22.81 -11.72 2.57
N ILE A 337 22.23 -10.73 1.88
CA ILE A 337 22.39 -10.53 0.43
C ILE A 337 23.80 -10.04 0.10
N GLU A 338 24.30 -9.03 0.81
CA GLU A 338 25.63 -8.44 0.61
C GLU A 338 26.75 -9.47 0.84
N GLU A 339 26.61 -10.32 1.87
CA GLU A 339 27.53 -11.41 2.17
C GLU A 339 27.40 -12.61 1.22
N ASN A 340 26.43 -12.59 0.30
CA ASN A 340 26.06 -13.71 -0.56
C ASN A 340 25.81 -15.02 0.23
N ASN A 341 25.30 -14.87 1.46
CA ASN A 341 25.02 -15.97 2.39
C ASN A 341 23.52 -16.12 2.64
N VAL A 342 22.75 -16.14 1.54
CA VAL A 342 21.28 -16.21 1.56
C VAL A 342 20.81 -17.65 1.87
N THR A 343 20.53 -17.93 3.13
CA THR A 343 19.98 -19.21 3.61
C THR A 343 18.46 -19.28 3.41
N LEU A 344 17.88 -20.49 3.40
CA LEU A 344 16.43 -20.69 3.22
C LEU A 344 15.57 -20.03 4.31
N SER A 345 16.13 -19.73 5.48
CA SER A 345 15.41 -19.13 6.63
C SER A 345 15.50 -17.61 6.67
N VAL A 346 16.25 -16.96 5.77
CA VAL A 346 16.51 -15.51 5.80
C VAL A 346 15.23 -14.66 5.78
N LEU A 347 14.16 -15.15 5.16
CA LEU A 347 12.88 -14.45 5.06
C LEU A 347 11.85 -14.84 6.14
N ASP A 348 12.15 -15.82 7.00
CA ASP A 348 11.15 -16.36 7.94
C ASP A 348 10.73 -15.30 8.97
N LYS A 349 11.68 -14.49 9.44
CA LYS A 349 11.42 -13.37 10.35
C LYS A 349 10.54 -12.30 9.71
N ALA A 350 10.83 -11.90 8.46
CA ALA A 350 9.98 -10.95 7.73
C ALA A 350 8.58 -11.50 7.48
N LYS A 351 8.46 -12.77 7.07
CA LYS A 351 7.17 -13.46 6.91
C LYS A 351 6.36 -13.43 8.21
N ASP A 352 6.99 -13.67 9.34
CA ASP A 352 6.32 -13.65 10.65
C ASP A 352 5.79 -12.26 11.02
N GLU A 353 6.58 -11.21 10.79
CA GLU A 353 6.16 -9.83 11.00
C GLU A 353 5.01 -9.43 10.06
N VAL A 354 5.08 -9.85 8.79
CA VAL A 354 3.99 -9.62 7.82
C VAL A 354 2.71 -10.35 8.24
N LEU A 355 2.80 -11.62 8.66
CA LEU A 355 1.64 -12.36 9.15
C LEU A 355 1.06 -11.74 10.41
N PHE A 356 1.90 -11.22 11.31
CA PHE A 356 1.46 -10.48 12.48
C PHE A 356 0.63 -9.26 12.07
N LEU A 357 1.19 -8.36 11.25
CA LEU A 357 0.50 -7.16 10.76
C LEU A 357 -0.81 -7.51 10.05
N LEU A 358 -0.78 -8.52 9.19
CA LEU A 358 -1.96 -8.96 8.45
C LEU A 358 -3.06 -9.47 9.39
N CYS A 359 -2.71 -10.23 10.42
CA CYS A 359 -3.69 -10.77 11.35
C CYS A 359 -4.22 -9.68 12.29
N THR A 360 -3.33 -8.93 12.95
CA THR A 360 -3.72 -7.99 14.01
C THR A 360 -4.39 -6.74 13.49
N ASP A 361 -3.99 -6.25 12.31
CA ASP A 361 -4.42 -4.92 11.85
C ASP A 361 -5.46 -5.07 10.74
N VAL A 362 -5.12 -5.86 9.72
CA VAL A 362 -5.96 -5.97 8.51
C VAL A 362 -7.12 -6.93 8.72
N TYR A 363 -6.84 -8.16 9.16
CA TYR A 363 -7.84 -9.21 9.32
C TYR A 363 -8.79 -8.94 10.48
N SER A 364 -8.30 -8.45 11.63
CA SER A 364 -9.17 -8.05 12.75
C SER A 364 -10.18 -6.96 12.32
N GLY A 365 -9.72 -5.98 11.51
CA GLY A 365 -10.55 -4.94 10.93
C GLY A 365 -11.59 -5.48 9.94
N TYR A 366 -11.19 -6.43 9.09
CA TYR A 366 -12.08 -7.14 8.17
C TYR A 366 -13.17 -7.91 8.95
N ARG A 367 -12.77 -8.68 9.96
CA ARG A 367 -13.66 -9.50 10.77
C ARG A 367 -14.71 -8.65 11.48
N LYS A 368 -14.28 -7.60 12.20
CA LYS A 368 -15.16 -6.68 12.92
C LYS A 368 -16.24 -6.07 12.00
N ARG A 369 -15.87 -5.69 10.78
CA ARG A 369 -16.81 -5.11 9.82
C ARG A 369 -17.77 -6.15 9.23
N THR A 370 -17.28 -7.36 8.98
CA THR A 370 -18.12 -8.46 8.51
C THR A 370 -19.14 -8.86 9.56
N GLU A 371 -18.76 -8.89 10.84
CA GLU A 371 -19.68 -9.12 11.97
C GLU A 371 -20.74 -8.02 12.08
N LEU A 372 -20.35 -6.74 11.99
CA LEU A 372 -21.31 -5.62 11.99
C LEU A 372 -22.31 -5.68 10.85
N ARG A 373 -21.87 -6.07 9.64
CA ARG A 373 -22.76 -6.25 8.49
C ARG A 373 -23.76 -7.39 8.71
N LYS A 374 -23.32 -8.51 9.29
CA LYS A 374 -24.19 -9.64 9.65
C LYS A 374 -25.19 -9.29 10.75
N ALA A 375 -24.85 -8.38 11.66
CA ALA A 375 -25.76 -7.92 12.71
C ALA A 375 -26.82 -6.92 12.21
N ALA A 376 -26.58 -6.27 11.07
CA ALA A 376 -27.50 -5.31 10.46
C ALA A 376 -28.46 -5.93 9.43
N SER A 377 -28.20 -7.17 9.01
CA SER A 377 -29.05 -7.99 8.13
C SER A 377 -29.94 -8.90 8.96
#